data_AF-A0A954YV85-F1
#
_entry.id   AF-A0A954YV85-F1
#
_cell.length_a   1.000
_cell.length_b   1.000
_cell.length_c   1.000
_cell.angle_alpha   90.00
_cell.angle_beta   90.00
_cell.angle_gamma   90.00
#
_symmetry.space_group_name_H-M   'P 1'
#
loop_
_entity.id
_entity.type
_entity.pdbx_description
1 polymer ?
#
loop_
_entity_poly.entity_id
_entity_poly.type
_entity_poly.pdbx_seq_one_letter_code
_entity_poly.pdbx_strand_id
1 'polypeptide(L)'
;MDRRRRRHVILVVVLVIAAGISAAVGSLWKSSTAVTFAVLLSFAAFIRLSIEIESRSYGFWFPELESFPESEWRDVLGSAKPRKRYYTFLAVFGILYLLSLPIVQWVGDRTGRIIEAMFVVSELSAVQLLAVWSVRNATRRALRKRLADKGVPICVSCGYDTRELPGPRCPECGATI
;
A
#
# COMPACT_ATOMS: atom_id res chain seq x y z
N MET A 1 -16.14 23.95 -4.53
CA MET A 1 -14.75 23.41 -4.48
C MET A 1 -14.82 21.90 -4.38
N ASP A 2 -14.39 21.20 -5.43
CA ASP A 2 -14.54 19.74 -5.58
C ASP A 2 -13.85 18.97 -4.44
N ARG A 3 -14.51 17.93 -3.91
CA ARG A 3 -13.99 17.08 -2.83
C ARG A 3 -12.67 16.43 -3.23
N ARG A 4 -12.42 16.19 -4.53
CA ARG A 4 -11.10 15.75 -5.05
C ARG A 4 -9.99 16.77 -4.79
N ARG A 5 -10.25 18.06 -5.03
CA ARG A 5 -9.25 19.13 -4.87
C ARG A 5 -8.86 19.32 -3.40
N ARG A 6 -9.81 19.18 -2.47
CA ARG A 6 -9.52 19.23 -1.01
C ARG A 6 -8.59 18.11 -0.55
N ARG A 7 -8.71 16.89 -1.12
CA ARG A 7 -7.91 15.73 -0.71
C ARG A 7 -6.45 15.84 -1.16
N HIS A 8 -6.21 16.30 -2.39
CA HIS A 8 -4.85 16.56 -2.86
C HIS A 8 -4.17 17.67 -2.06
N VAL A 9 -4.91 18.73 -1.71
CA VAL A 9 -4.37 19.82 -0.89
C VAL A 9 -3.98 19.33 0.50
N ILE A 10 -4.82 18.52 1.16
CA ILE A 10 -4.49 17.98 2.50
C ILE A 10 -3.27 17.06 2.44
N LEU A 11 -3.18 16.18 1.44
CA LEU A 11 -2.06 15.25 1.30
C LEU A 11 -0.73 15.98 1.05
N VAL A 12 -0.75 16.99 0.17
CA VAL A 12 0.41 17.84 -0.12
C VAL A 12 0.82 18.64 1.11
N VAL A 13 -0.14 19.21 1.85
CA VAL A 13 0.15 19.97 3.09
C VAL A 13 0.76 19.06 4.16
N VAL A 14 0.28 17.83 4.34
CA VAL A 14 0.86 16.88 5.30
C VAL A 14 2.28 16.49 4.89
N LEU A 15 2.53 16.23 3.61
CA LEU A 15 3.87 15.90 3.11
C LEU A 15 4.84 17.07 3.25
N VAL A 16 4.40 18.30 2.97
CA VAL A 16 5.21 19.51 3.13
C VAL A 16 5.52 19.80 4.60
N ILE A 17 4.55 19.61 5.50
CA ILE A 17 4.77 19.77 6.95
C ILE A 17 5.73 18.70 7.47
N ALA A 18 5.58 17.44 7.04
CA ALA A 18 6.49 16.36 7.43
C ALA A 18 7.93 16.59 6.93
N ALA A 19 8.08 17.09 5.70
CA ALA A 19 9.38 17.46 5.14
C ALA A 19 10.01 18.66 5.88
N GLY A 20 9.20 19.68 6.20
CA GLY A 20 9.63 20.86 6.96
C GLY A 20 10.06 20.53 8.39
N ILE A 21 9.33 19.65 9.08
CA ILE A 21 9.68 19.18 10.42
C ILE A 21 10.98 18.35 10.37
N SER A 22 11.15 17.49 9.36
CA SER A 22 12.37 16.69 9.19
C SER A 22 13.60 17.57 8.95
N ALA A 23 13.47 18.64 8.15
CA ALA A 23 14.54 19.60 7.91
C ALA A 23 14.88 20.46 9.13
N ALA A 24 13.86 20.88 9.90
CA ALA A 24 14.06 21.69 11.10
C ALA A 24 14.65 20.91 12.28
N VAL A 25 14.35 19.61 12.39
CA VAL A 25 14.87 18.75 13.47
C VAL A 25 16.30 18.30 13.19
N GLY A 26 16.71 18.20 11.91
CA GLY A 26 18.06 17.81 11.51
C GLY A 26 19.18 18.74 11.99
N SER A 27 18.88 20.00 12.32
CA SER A 27 19.87 20.96 12.82
C SER A 27 20.08 20.91 14.34
N LEU A 28 19.19 20.25 15.09
CA LEU A 28 19.17 20.29 16.56
C LEU A 28 19.61 19.00 17.26
N TRP A 29 19.70 17.87 16.56
CA TRP A 29 19.87 16.57 17.22
C TRP A 29 21.18 15.86 16.83
N LYS A 30 22.12 15.82 17.78
CA LYS A 30 23.40 15.08 17.65
C LYS A 30 23.24 13.57 17.78
N SER A 31 22.11 13.05 18.28
CA SER A 31 21.90 11.61 18.47
C SER A 31 21.10 10.98 17.34
N SER A 32 21.71 9.99 16.67
CA SER A 32 21.11 9.19 15.59
C SER A 32 19.78 8.53 16.00
N THR A 33 19.61 8.24 17.30
CA THR A 33 18.42 7.59 17.86
C THR A 33 17.13 8.39 17.70
N ALA A 34 17.19 9.72 17.75
CA ALA A 34 16.00 10.55 17.68
C ALA A 34 15.46 10.71 16.26
N VAL A 35 16.35 10.75 15.27
CA VAL A 35 15.97 10.76 13.85
C VAL A 35 15.28 9.45 13.50
N THR A 36 15.83 8.31 13.93
CA THR A 36 15.17 7.01 13.75
C THR A 36 13.80 7.00 14.41
N PHE A 37 13.67 7.53 15.63
CA PHE A 37 12.39 7.57 16.34
C PHE A 37 11.34 8.44 15.63
N ALA A 38 11.72 9.61 15.13
CA ALA A 38 10.85 10.50 14.38
C ALA A 38 10.38 9.89 13.06
N VAL A 39 11.26 9.16 12.37
CA VAL A 39 10.93 8.42 11.14
C VAL A 39 9.93 7.30 11.46
N LEU A 40 10.16 6.53 12.51
CA LEU A 40 9.25 5.45 12.92
C LEU A 40 7.86 5.98 13.32
N LEU A 41 7.79 7.09 14.05
CA LEU A 41 6.52 7.73 14.40
C LEU A 41 5.76 8.25 13.16
N SER A 42 6.49 8.89 12.23
CA SER A 42 5.91 9.38 10.97
C SER A 42 5.38 8.22 10.12
N PHE A 43 6.12 7.11 10.08
CA PHE A 43 5.72 5.89 9.39
C PHE A 43 4.46 5.26 10.02
N ALA A 44 4.39 5.18 11.35
CA ALA A 44 3.21 4.67 12.05
C ALA A 44 1.96 5.54 11.80
N ALA A 45 2.11 6.87 11.83
CA ALA A 45 1.03 7.80 11.50
C ALA A 45 0.55 7.64 10.04
N PHE A 46 1.50 7.46 9.11
CA PHE A 46 1.20 7.22 7.70
C PHE A 46 0.46 5.90 7.46
N ILE A 47 0.87 4.82 8.12
CA ILE A 47 0.15 3.52 8.06
C ILE A 47 -1.30 3.71 8.52
N ARG A 48 -1.50 4.38 9.65
CA ARG A 48 -2.84 4.64 10.20
C ARG A 48 -3.71 5.44 9.22
N LEU A 49 -3.16 6.51 8.66
CA LEU A 49 -3.86 7.34 7.67
C LEU A 49 -4.20 6.55 6.40
N SER A 50 -3.29 5.69 5.95
CA SER A 50 -3.50 4.84 4.77
C SER A 50 -4.65 3.87 4.99
N ILE A 51 -4.70 3.19 6.14
CA ILE A 51 -5.80 2.29 6.52
C ILE A 51 -7.13 3.05 6.57
N GLU A 52 -7.14 4.27 7.10
CA GLU A 52 -8.36 5.07 7.22
C GLU A 52 -8.86 5.57 5.85
N ILE A 53 -7.95 6.00 4.96
CA ILE A 53 -8.28 6.39 3.58
C ILE A 53 -8.81 5.20 2.79
N GLU A 54 -8.19 4.03 2.97
CA GLU A 54 -8.59 2.77 2.32
C GLU A 54 -10.01 2.38 2.75
N SER A 55 -10.32 2.54 4.04
CA SER A 55 -11.66 2.24 4.58
C SER A 55 -12.81 3.01 3.92
N ARG A 56 -12.53 4.24 3.45
CA ARG A 56 -13.52 5.13 2.84
C ARG A 56 -13.54 5.08 1.31
N SER A 57 -12.61 4.35 0.68
CA SER A 57 -12.39 4.45 -0.77
C SER A 57 -12.45 3.10 -1.49
N TYR A 58 -12.97 2.03 -0.86
CA TYR A 58 -12.95 0.68 -1.43
C TYR A 58 -13.50 0.58 -2.85
N GLY A 59 -14.59 1.28 -3.19
CA GLY A 59 -15.16 1.27 -4.55
C GLY A 59 -14.17 1.76 -5.62
N PHE A 60 -13.32 2.74 -5.29
CA PHE A 60 -12.29 3.23 -6.22
C PHE A 60 -11.14 2.23 -6.42
N TRP A 61 -10.79 1.47 -5.39
CA TRP A 61 -9.69 0.51 -5.43
C TRP A 61 -10.08 -0.82 -6.09
N PHE A 62 -11.36 -1.18 -6.00
CA PHE A 62 -11.90 -2.46 -6.44
C PHE A 62 -13.17 -2.22 -7.27
N PRO A 63 -13.05 -1.88 -8.57
CA PRO A 63 -14.22 -1.70 -9.44
C PRO A 63 -15.09 -2.97 -9.50
N GLU A 64 -14.50 -4.16 -9.25
CA GLU A 64 -15.23 -5.42 -9.18
C GLU A 64 -16.30 -5.46 -8.06
N LEU A 65 -16.24 -4.59 -7.06
CA LEU A 65 -17.26 -4.48 -6.02
C LEU A 65 -18.58 -3.90 -6.53
N GLU A 66 -18.57 -3.11 -7.61
CA GLU A 66 -19.78 -2.54 -8.20
C GLU A 66 -20.71 -3.64 -8.77
N SER A 67 -20.16 -4.83 -9.05
CA SER A 67 -20.92 -6.00 -9.46
C SER A 67 -21.60 -6.74 -8.31
N PHE A 68 -21.33 -6.37 -7.05
CA PHE A 68 -21.96 -6.96 -5.87
C PHE A 68 -22.97 -6.00 -5.24
N PRO A 69 -24.09 -6.50 -4.68
CA PRO A 69 -24.96 -5.69 -3.82
C PRO A 69 -24.17 -5.12 -2.64
N GLU A 70 -24.43 -3.87 -2.27
CA GLU A 70 -23.70 -3.18 -1.18
C GLU A 70 -23.77 -3.94 0.16
N SER A 71 -24.87 -4.67 0.41
CA SER A 71 -25.04 -5.53 1.58
C SER A 71 -24.00 -6.65 1.67
N GLU A 72 -23.48 -7.15 0.55
CA GLU A 72 -22.51 -8.25 0.51
C GLU A 72 -21.06 -7.76 0.62
N TRP A 73 -20.79 -6.46 0.51
CA TRP A 73 -19.42 -5.94 0.44
C TRP A 73 -18.59 -6.32 1.65
N ARG A 74 -19.17 -6.28 2.86
CA ARG A 74 -18.45 -6.63 4.09
C ARG A 74 -18.06 -8.09 4.15
N ASP A 75 -18.94 -9.00 3.74
CA ASP A 75 -18.67 -10.44 3.76
C ASP A 75 -17.60 -10.81 2.74
N VAL A 76 -17.69 -10.19 1.56
CA VAL A 76 -16.72 -10.37 0.49
C VAL A 76 -15.34 -9.83 0.90
N LEU A 77 -15.25 -8.60 1.38
CA LEU A 77 -13.99 -8.01 1.84
C LEU A 77 -13.43 -8.71 3.09
N GLY A 78 -14.29 -9.14 4.01
CA GLY A 78 -13.91 -9.88 5.21
C GLY A 78 -13.25 -11.22 4.88
N SER A 79 -13.73 -11.91 3.84
CA SER A 79 -13.19 -13.20 3.41
C SER A 79 -11.78 -13.12 2.82
N ALA A 80 -11.43 -11.99 2.18
CA ALA A 80 -10.10 -11.79 1.60
C ALA A 80 -8.99 -11.64 2.66
N LYS A 81 -9.37 -11.48 3.94
CA LYS A 81 -8.47 -11.26 5.10
C LYS A 81 -7.32 -10.27 4.79
N PRO A 82 -7.58 -9.11 4.14
CA PRO A 82 -6.52 -8.21 3.67
C PRO A 82 -5.64 -7.72 4.81
N ARG A 83 -6.24 -7.48 5.99
CA ARG A 83 -5.54 -7.05 7.21
C ARG A 83 -4.45 -8.02 7.63
N LYS A 84 -4.73 -9.34 7.67
CA LYS A 84 -3.73 -10.32 8.12
C LYS A 84 -2.53 -10.33 7.17
N ARG A 85 -2.77 -10.32 5.85
CA ARG A 85 -1.70 -10.27 4.85
C ARG A 85 -0.88 -8.99 4.96
N TYR A 86 -1.54 -7.84 5.09
CA TYR A 86 -0.87 -6.54 5.25
C TYR A 86 0.04 -6.52 6.48
N TYR A 87 -0.46 -6.94 7.66
CA TYR A 87 0.35 -6.98 8.87
C TYR A 87 1.47 -8.01 8.83
N THR A 88 1.25 -9.18 8.20
CA THR A 88 2.33 -10.14 7.97
C THR A 88 3.41 -9.54 7.07
N PHE A 89 3.02 -8.81 6.01
CA PHE A 89 3.96 -8.12 5.13
C PHE A 89 4.75 -7.05 5.88
N LEU A 90 4.07 -6.18 6.63
CA LEU A 90 4.71 -5.16 7.46
C LEU A 90 5.63 -5.78 8.53
N ALA A 91 5.26 -6.90 9.13
CA ALA A 91 6.09 -7.57 10.13
C ALA A 91 7.38 -8.12 9.49
N VAL A 92 7.28 -8.81 8.35
CA VAL A 92 8.45 -9.35 7.64
C VAL A 92 9.39 -8.23 7.21
N PHE A 93 8.86 -7.18 6.59
CA PHE A 93 9.70 -6.06 6.15
C PHE A 93 10.20 -5.19 7.30
N GLY A 94 9.45 -5.06 8.39
CA GLY A 94 9.92 -4.43 9.62
C GLY A 94 11.13 -5.16 10.19
N ILE A 95 11.13 -6.50 10.19
CA ILE A 95 12.29 -7.31 10.59
C ILE A 95 13.46 -7.08 9.63
N LEU A 96 13.22 -7.14 8.31
CA LEU A 96 14.29 -6.90 7.31
C LEU A 96 14.91 -5.50 7.46
N TYR A 97 14.10 -4.48 7.74
CA TYR A 97 14.57 -3.13 8.01
C TYR A 97 15.42 -3.06 9.29
N LEU A 98 14.99 -3.70 10.38
CA LEU A 98 15.80 -3.78 11.60
C LEU A 98 17.15 -4.45 11.35
N LEU A 99 17.19 -5.46 10.47
CA LEU A 99 18.43 -6.12 10.06
C LEU A 99 19.28 -5.25 9.11
N SER A 100 18.70 -4.30 8.37
CA SER A 100 19.44 -3.39 7.49
C SER A 100 20.06 -2.20 8.23
N LEU A 101 19.59 -1.87 9.44
CA LEU A 101 20.06 -0.73 10.24
C LEU A 101 21.59 -0.65 10.41
N PRO A 102 22.34 -1.73 10.74
CA PRO A 102 23.79 -1.65 10.88
C PRO A 102 24.49 -1.26 9.57
N ILE A 103 23.96 -1.74 8.44
CA ILE A 103 24.48 -1.42 7.09
C ILE A 103 24.20 0.05 6.78
N VAL A 104 22.98 0.50 7.04
CA VAL A 104 22.57 1.91 6.83
C VAL A 104 23.42 2.86 7.67
N GLN A 105 23.68 2.52 8.93
CA GLN A 105 24.58 3.31 9.81
C GLN A 105 26.01 3.33 9.28
N TRP A 106 26.55 2.17 8.90
CA TRP A 106 27.90 2.07 8.34
C TRP A 106 28.07 2.89 7.05
N VAL A 107 27.06 2.92 6.19
CA VAL A 107 27.02 3.78 5.01
C VAL A 107 26.93 5.25 5.41
N GLY A 108 26.01 5.59 6.32
CA GLY A 108 25.79 6.95 6.82
C GLY A 108 27.06 7.57 7.43
N ASP A 109 27.84 6.80 8.18
CA ASP A 109 29.12 7.24 8.76
C ASP A 109 30.15 7.61 7.68
N ARG A 110 30.07 7.01 6.49
CA ARG A 110 30.98 7.30 5.36
C ARG A 110 30.47 8.38 4.42
N THR A 111 29.17 8.41 4.17
CA THR A 111 28.56 9.26 3.12
C THR A 111 27.85 10.49 3.68
N GLY A 112 27.62 10.54 4.99
CA GLY A 112 26.87 11.59 5.67
C GLY A 112 25.38 11.27 5.83
N ARG A 113 24.75 11.98 6.76
CA ARG A 113 23.38 11.71 7.26
C ARG A 113 22.26 11.96 6.23
N ILE A 114 22.49 12.81 5.23
CA ILE A 114 21.48 13.09 4.19
C ILE A 114 21.23 11.84 3.36
N ILE A 115 22.30 11.15 2.96
CA ILE A 115 22.22 9.92 2.16
C ILE A 115 21.54 8.81 2.98
N GLU A 116 21.90 8.68 4.26
CA GLU A 116 21.25 7.75 5.20
C GLU A 116 19.73 7.95 5.24
N ALA A 117 19.27 9.19 5.42
CA ALA A 117 17.85 9.52 5.46
C ALA A 117 17.14 9.19 4.14
N MET A 118 17.78 9.46 2.98
CA MET A 118 17.21 9.12 1.67
C MET A 118 17.05 7.59 1.51
N PHE A 119 18.04 6.80 1.93
CA PHE A 119 17.96 5.34 1.89
C PHE A 119 16.78 4.80 2.72
N VAL A 120 16.65 5.28 3.96
CA VAL A 120 15.55 4.87 4.85
C VAL A 120 14.19 5.22 4.26
N VAL A 121 14.03 6.44 3.73
CA VAL A 121 12.76 6.87 3.12
C VAL A 121 12.42 6.04 1.88
N SER A 122 13.41 5.78 1.02
CA SER A 122 13.22 4.95 -0.18
C SER A 122 12.85 3.52 0.16
N GLU A 123 13.51 2.91 1.16
CA GLU A 123 13.20 1.55 1.60
C GLU A 123 11.77 1.46 2.16
N LEU A 124 11.40 2.33 3.10
CA LEU A 124 10.05 2.35 3.67
C LEU A 124 8.96 2.57 2.61
N SER A 125 9.22 3.45 1.63
CA SER A 125 8.29 3.73 0.53
C SER A 125 8.12 2.49 -0.37
N ALA A 126 9.21 1.80 -0.71
CA ALA A 126 9.17 0.59 -1.53
C ALA A 126 8.40 -0.53 -0.82
N VAL A 127 8.65 -0.75 0.47
CA VAL A 127 7.93 -1.72 1.29
C VAL A 127 6.43 -1.44 1.29
N GLN A 128 6.05 -0.18 1.50
CA GLN A 128 4.65 0.22 1.53
C GLN A 128 3.96 -0.02 0.18
N LEU A 129 4.61 0.36 -0.94
CA LEU A 129 4.07 0.15 -2.27
C LEU A 129 3.90 -1.35 -2.57
N LEU A 130 4.88 -2.18 -2.23
CA LEU A 130 4.80 -3.63 -2.38
C LEU A 130 3.70 -4.24 -1.53
N ALA A 131 3.55 -3.79 -0.27
CA ALA A 131 2.48 -4.26 0.62
C ALA A 131 1.09 -3.94 0.05
N VAL A 132 0.88 -2.69 -0.37
CA VAL A 132 -0.38 -2.24 -0.98
C VAL A 132 -0.66 -3.01 -2.27
N TRP A 133 0.33 -3.12 -3.16
CA TRP A 133 0.19 -3.85 -4.43
C TRP A 133 -0.15 -5.33 -4.20
N SER A 134 0.55 -5.99 -3.28
CA SER A 134 0.34 -7.40 -2.93
C SER A 134 -1.06 -7.63 -2.36
N VAL A 135 -1.48 -6.82 -1.38
CA VAL A 135 -2.81 -6.92 -0.76
C VAL A 135 -3.90 -6.63 -1.79
N ARG A 136 -3.72 -5.60 -2.61
CA ARG A 136 -4.67 -5.23 -3.67
C ARG A 136 -4.85 -6.38 -4.66
N ASN A 137 -3.76 -6.93 -5.19
CA ASN A 137 -3.83 -8.01 -6.17
C ASN A 137 -4.45 -9.28 -5.58
N ALA A 138 -4.07 -9.63 -4.35
CA ALA A 138 -4.62 -10.81 -3.69
C ALA A 138 -6.13 -10.65 -3.40
N THR A 139 -6.57 -9.44 -3.06
CA THR A 139 -7.99 -9.12 -2.85
C THR A 139 -8.76 -9.13 -4.16
N ARG A 140 -8.25 -8.50 -5.23
CA ARG A 140 -8.88 -8.53 -6.56
C ARG A 140 -9.03 -9.95 -7.09
N ARG A 141 -8.02 -10.80 -6.93
CA ARG A 141 -8.09 -12.21 -7.32
C ARG A 141 -9.17 -12.96 -6.55
N ALA A 142 -9.29 -12.73 -5.24
CA ALA A 142 -10.35 -13.33 -4.42
C ALA A 142 -11.75 -12.84 -4.83
N LEU A 143 -11.91 -11.55 -5.13
CA LEU A 143 -13.14 -10.95 -5.63
C LEU A 143 -13.58 -11.59 -6.96
N ARG A 144 -12.66 -11.64 -7.93
CA ARG A 144 -12.93 -12.21 -9.26
C ARG A 144 -13.25 -13.69 -9.20
N LYS A 145 -12.57 -14.43 -8.32
CA LYS A 145 -12.91 -15.84 -8.08
C LYS A 145 -14.35 -15.98 -7.61
N ARG A 146 -14.81 -15.15 -6.66
CA ARG A 146 -16.21 -15.17 -6.21
C ARG A 146 -17.20 -14.76 -7.30
N LEU A 147 -16.84 -13.80 -8.15
CA LEU A 147 -17.66 -13.43 -9.31
C LEU A 147 -17.80 -14.63 -10.26
N ALA A 148 -16.69 -15.29 -10.59
CA ALA A 148 -16.68 -16.50 -11.40
C ALA A 148 -17.51 -17.63 -10.76
N ASP A 149 -17.38 -17.85 -9.44
CA ASP A 149 -18.17 -18.85 -8.70
C ASP A 149 -19.68 -18.54 -8.75
N LYS A 150 -20.07 -17.27 -8.90
CA LYS A 150 -21.47 -16.83 -9.12
C LYS A 150 -21.92 -16.91 -10.59
N GLY A 151 -21.09 -17.45 -11.48
CA GLY A 151 -21.37 -17.54 -12.90
C GLY A 151 -21.19 -16.22 -13.64
N VAL A 152 -20.52 -15.23 -13.05
CA VAL A 152 -20.12 -14.02 -13.79
C VAL A 152 -18.90 -14.37 -14.65
N PRO A 153 -19.01 -14.33 -15.99
CA PRO A 153 -17.90 -14.62 -16.90
C PRO A 153 -16.82 -13.53 -16.83
N ILE A 154 -15.81 -13.75 -15.99
CA ILE A 154 -14.69 -12.84 -15.79
C ILE A 154 -13.39 -13.63 -15.63
N CYS A 155 -12.30 -13.15 -16.22
CA CYS A 155 -10.99 -13.76 -16.01
C CYS A 155 -10.50 -13.50 -14.58
N VAL A 156 -10.26 -14.56 -13.80
CA VAL A 156 -9.76 -14.45 -12.42
C VAL A 156 -8.37 -13.81 -12.33
N SER A 157 -7.56 -13.91 -13.39
CA SER A 157 -6.20 -13.36 -13.45
C SER A 157 -6.19 -11.84 -13.67
N CYS A 158 -6.73 -11.35 -14.79
CA CYS A 158 -6.66 -9.93 -15.17
C CYS A 158 -7.94 -9.13 -14.91
N GLY A 159 -9.10 -9.80 -14.82
CA GLY A 159 -10.42 -9.17 -14.66
C GLY A 159 -11.14 -8.80 -15.95
N TYR A 160 -10.66 -9.29 -17.10
CA TYR A 160 -11.34 -9.09 -18.40
C TYR A 160 -12.70 -9.80 -18.44
N ASP A 161 -13.70 -9.18 -19.04
CA ASP A 161 -15.04 -9.77 -19.24
C ASP A 161 -14.97 -10.85 -20.32
N THR A 162 -15.44 -12.07 -20.00
CA THR A 162 -15.34 -13.23 -20.89
C THR A 162 -16.65 -13.65 -21.55
N ARG A 163 -17.69 -12.81 -21.50
CA ARG A 163 -19.02 -13.10 -22.11
C ARG A 163 -18.94 -13.41 -23.60
N GLU A 164 -18.14 -12.64 -24.32
CA GLU A 164 -18.13 -12.62 -25.78
C GLU A 164 -16.94 -13.39 -26.37
N LEU A 165 -16.19 -14.15 -25.54
CA LEU A 165 -14.95 -14.78 -25.95
C LEU A 165 -15.17 -16.18 -26.52
N PRO A 166 -14.89 -16.42 -27.83
CA PRO A 166 -14.91 -17.75 -28.41
C PRO A 166 -13.59 -18.47 -28.08
N GLY A 167 -13.44 -18.96 -26.85
CA GLY A 167 -12.32 -19.84 -26.51
C GLY A 167 -11.95 -19.90 -25.03
N PRO A 168 -11.08 -20.86 -24.65
CA PRO A 168 -10.72 -21.11 -23.26
C PRO A 168 -9.60 -20.20 -22.73
N ARG A 169 -9.13 -19.20 -23.50
CA ARG A 169 -8.00 -18.33 -23.11
C ARG A 169 -8.38 -16.86 -23.14
N CYS A 170 -7.91 -16.13 -22.14
CA CYS A 170 -8.09 -14.68 -22.05
C CYS A 170 -7.17 -13.95 -23.04
N PRO A 171 -7.68 -13.03 -23.87
CA PRO A 171 -6.89 -12.31 -24.87
C PRO A 171 -5.91 -11.32 -24.24
N GLU A 172 -6.21 -10.80 -23.04
CA GLU A 172 -5.39 -9.80 -22.35
C GLU A 172 -4.17 -10.42 -21.66
N CYS A 173 -4.35 -11.56 -21.00
CA CYS A 173 -3.29 -12.15 -20.15
C CYS A 173 -2.88 -13.57 -20.52
N GLY A 174 -3.54 -14.19 -21.52
CA GLY A 174 -3.26 -15.55 -21.95
C GLY A 174 -3.68 -16.65 -20.96
N ALA A 175 -4.22 -16.29 -19.78
CA ALA A 175 -4.66 -17.26 -18.79
C ALA A 175 -5.86 -18.07 -19.28
N THR A 176 -5.93 -19.34 -18.88
CA THR A 176 -7.11 -20.18 -19.11
C THR A 176 -8.29 -19.66 -18.28
N ILE A 177 -9.47 -19.56 -18.90
CA ILE A 177 -10.73 -19.04 -18.33
C ILE A 177 -11.49 -20.18 -17.66
#